data_AF-A0AAV3SUY0-F1
#
_entry.id   AF-A0AAV3SUY0-F1
#
_cell.length_a   1.000
_cell.length_b   1.000
_cell.length_c   1.000
_cell.angle_alpha   90.00
_cell.angle_beta   90.00
_cell.angle_gamma   90.00
#
_symmetry.space_group_name_H-M   'P 1'
#
loop_
_entity.id
_entity.type
_entity.pdbx_description
1 polymer ?
#
loop_
_entity_poly.entity_id
_entity_poly.type
_entity_poly.pdbx_seq_one_letter_code
_entity_poly.pdbx_strand_id
1 'polypeptide(L)'
;MQTIDRESAGSARVAIVGGIHGDEPAGERIVRRLADELGRLDAPDDGSGGLVRLIVANEPALAAETRYTDADLNRSFPGDADSGEYERALAPRLAAELEGMDAVLALHTSHSAPPAFAIFSDLTESVRRTVTGLPVEHVVDASGLRSTTLDSTIPHTVSIEVGQQGSEDAVTFGHEACLAFLRAHGAIDDEPPRFSETTVVAGDEEVPKGGGEPRVHYANFEEIPEGEVFAEDDVYTHRVEEPGVVPILASEQGYEEIFGMYGRVTGVVRPPDAGDCRVYPRDGSGEGESDAPAGTDSSSDERNEPEQPENSE
;
A
#
# COMPACT_ATOMS: atom_id res chain seq x y z
N MET A 1 -13.73 13.65 14.84
CA MET A 1 -13.38 12.23 14.81
C MET A 1 -14.30 11.40 15.70
N GLN A 2 -14.81 10.31 15.16
CA GLN A 2 -15.56 9.29 15.89
C GLN A 2 -14.81 7.96 15.85
N THR A 3 -14.72 7.29 17.01
CA THR A 3 -14.16 5.94 17.17
C THR A 3 -15.27 4.95 17.52
N ILE A 4 -15.23 3.78 16.91
CA ILE A 4 -16.21 2.70 17.10
C ILE A 4 -15.45 1.39 17.25
N ASP A 5 -15.49 0.83 18.45
CA ASP A 5 -14.80 -0.42 18.78
C ASP A 5 -15.71 -1.65 18.60
N ARG A 6 -15.16 -2.73 18.04
CA ARG A 6 -15.83 -3.99 17.72
C ARG A 6 -15.00 -5.18 18.18
N GLU A 7 -15.67 -6.30 18.40
CA GLU A 7 -15.01 -7.54 18.79
C GLU A 7 -14.10 -8.05 17.66
N SER A 8 -12.95 -8.58 18.06
CA SER A 8 -12.08 -9.39 17.21
C SER A 8 -12.21 -10.86 17.61
N ALA A 9 -12.26 -11.76 16.64
CA ALA A 9 -12.28 -13.20 16.88
C ALA A 9 -10.96 -13.70 17.52
N GLY A 10 -9.83 -13.12 17.11
CA GLY A 10 -8.50 -13.40 17.66
C GLY A 10 -8.01 -12.33 18.63
N SER A 11 -6.73 -12.42 19.02
CA SER A 11 -6.06 -11.42 19.86
C SER A 11 -5.57 -10.18 19.10
N ALA A 12 -5.79 -10.12 17.79
CA ALA A 12 -5.31 -9.04 16.94
C ALA A 12 -6.02 -7.71 17.28
N ARG A 13 -5.25 -6.63 17.26
CA ARG A 13 -5.73 -5.26 17.48
C ARG A 13 -5.50 -4.48 16.19
N VAL A 14 -6.56 -4.29 15.42
CA VAL A 14 -6.47 -3.68 14.09
C VAL A 14 -7.38 -2.48 13.98
N ALA A 15 -7.00 -1.52 13.15
CA ALA A 15 -7.80 -0.33 12.89
C ALA A 15 -8.12 -0.13 11.41
N ILE A 16 -9.31 0.39 11.13
CA ILE A 16 -9.73 0.85 9.80
C ILE A 16 -10.12 2.32 9.91
N VAL A 17 -9.49 3.17 9.12
CA VAL A 17 -9.68 4.62 9.13
C VAL A 17 -10.33 5.05 7.83
N GLY A 18 -11.52 5.63 7.92
CA GLY A 18 -12.22 6.27 6.80
C GLY A 18 -12.38 7.77 7.02
N GLY A 19 -12.61 8.50 5.92
CA GLY A 19 -12.90 9.94 5.98
C GLY A 19 -11.70 10.79 6.39
N ILE A 20 -10.50 10.43 5.91
CA ILE A 20 -9.30 11.28 6.05
C ILE A 20 -9.49 12.57 5.24
N HIS A 21 -10.01 12.44 4.02
CA HIS A 21 -10.49 13.55 3.20
C HIS A 21 -12.02 13.57 3.19
N GLY A 22 -12.62 14.75 3.29
CA GLY A 22 -14.06 14.90 3.44
C GLY A 22 -14.87 14.80 2.14
N ASP A 23 -14.21 14.95 1.00
CA ASP A 23 -14.79 14.75 -0.34
C ASP A 23 -14.78 13.27 -0.77
N GLU A 24 -14.22 12.37 0.04
CA GLU A 24 -14.13 10.92 -0.19
C GLU A 24 -15.12 10.13 0.73
N PRO A 25 -16.45 10.23 0.53
CA PRO A 25 -17.44 9.70 1.47
C PRO A 25 -17.50 8.17 1.53
N ALA A 26 -16.84 7.46 0.60
CA ALA A 26 -16.82 5.99 0.59
C ALA A 26 -16.24 5.42 1.89
N GLY A 27 -15.16 6.03 2.42
CA GLY A 27 -14.52 5.58 3.65
C GLY A 27 -15.46 5.63 4.86
N GLU A 28 -16.24 6.71 5.02
CA GLU A 28 -17.25 6.79 6.08
C GLU A 28 -18.30 5.69 5.90
N ARG A 29 -18.84 5.53 4.69
CA ARG A 29 -19.90 4.54 4.41
C ARG A 29 -19.44 3.11 4.71
N ILE A 30 -18.20 2.76 4.34
CA ILE A 30 -17.60 1.46 4.63
C ILE A 30 -17.45 1.26 6.14
N VAL A 31 -16.90 2.24 6.85
CA VAL A 31 -16.73 2.19 8.31
C VAL A 31 -18.07 2.00 9.03
N ARG A 32 -19.11 2.75 8.63
CA ARG A 32 -20.46 2.62 9.22
C ARG A 32 -21.06 1.25 8.95
N ARG A 33 -20.90 0.73 7.73
CA ARG A 33 -21.38 -0.60 7.36
C ARG A 33 -20.72 -1.70 8.17
N LEU A 34 -19.39 -1.67 8.30
CA LEU A 34 -18.65 -2.61 9.16
C LEU A 34 -19.09 -2.51 10.62
N ALA A 35 -19.33 -1.29 11.11
CA ALA A 35 -19.83 -1.09 12.46
C ALA A 35 -21.21 -1.74 12.71
N ASP A 36 -22.06 -1.84 11.69
CA ASP A 36 -23.37 -2.49 11.80
C ASP A 36 -23.29 -4.03 11.66
N GLU A 37 -22.29 -4.53 10.94
CA GLU A 37 -22.12 -5.96 10.64
C GLU A 37 -21.29 -6.70 11.72
N LEU A 38 -20.30 -6.05 12.33
CA LEU A 38 -19.40 -6.67 13.31
C LEU A 38 -20.00 -6.77 14.71
N GLY A 39 -19.55 -7.79 15.45
CA GLY A 39 -19.93 -8.03 16.85
C GLY A 39 -19.62 -6.84 17.75
N ARG A 40 -20.59 -6.47 18.60
CA ARG A 40 -20.41 -5.38 19.57
C ARG A 40 -19.52 -5.84 20.70
N LEU A 41 -18.58 -4.99 21.10
CA LEU A 41 -17.75 -5.26 22.26
C LEU A 41 -18.60 -5.17 23.54
N ASP A 42 -18.72 -6.28 24.25
CA ASP A 42 -19.60 -6.41 25.44
C ASP A 42 -19.11 -5.62 26.67
N ALA A 43 -17.81 -5.31 26.74
CA ALA A 43 -17.19 -4.54 27.82
C ALA A 43 -16.14 -3.56 27.27
N PRO A 44 -15.82 -2.45 27.95
CA PRO A 44 -14.73 -1.58 27.54
C PRO A 44 -13.43 -2.39 27.41
N ASP A 45 -12.68 -2.13 26.35
CA ASP A 45 -11.39 -2.76 26.11
C ASP A 45 -10.44 -2.47 27.29
N ASP A 46 -9.99 -3.54 27.94
CA ASP A 46 -9.02 -3.48 29.04
C ASP A 46 -7.57 -3.70 28.55
N GLY A 47 -7.37 -3.76 27.23
CA GLY A 47 -6.10 -3.96 26.57
C GLY A 47 -5.62 -5.43 26.54
N SER A 48 -6.43 -6.38 27.04
CA SER A 48 -6.05 -7.79 27.10
C SER A 48 -6.65 -8.66 25.98
N GLY A 49 -7.64 -8.14 25.25
CA GLY A 49 -8.31 -8.81 24.13
C GLY A 49 -7.94 -8.23 22.77
N GLY A 50 -8.34 -8.94 21.72
CA GLY A 50 -8.31 -8.39 20.36
C GLY A 50 -9.40 -7.33 20.17
N LEU A 51 -9.17 -6.44 19.22
CA LEU A 51 -9.99 -5.27 18.98
C LEU A 51 -10.04 -4.95 17.48
N VAL A 52 -11.22 -4.65 16.97
CA VAL A 52 -11.38 -3.97 15.67
C VAL A 52 -11.82 -2.54 15.94
N ARG A 53 -10.93 -1.58 15.69
CA ARG A 53 -11.20 -0.15 15.85
C ARG A 53 -11.58 0.47 14.51
N LEU A 54 -12.78 1.02 14.41
CA LEU A 54 -13.27 1.71 13.21
C LEU A 54 -13.31 3.21 13.47
N ILE A 55 -12.70 4.01 12.59
CA ILE A 55 -12.56 5.45 12.80
C ILE A 55 -13.15 6.22 11.60
N VAL A 56 -13.98 7.22 11.91
CA VAL A 56 -14.33 8.30 10.98
C VAL A 56 -13.53 9.54 11.38
N ALA A 57 -12.52 9.89 10.58
CA ALA A 57 -11.47 10.82 10.98
C ALA A 57 -11.92 12.30 10.95
N ASN A 58 -12.13 12.86 9.76
CA ASN A 58 -12.36 14.29 9.53
C ASN A 58 -13.85 14.63 9.35
N GLU A 59 -14.62 14.52 10.43
CA GLU A 59 -16.08 14.79 10.41
C GLU A 59 -16.45 16.20 9.90
N PRO A 60 -15.73 17.30 10.24
CA PRO A 60 -16.03 18.61 9.67
C PRO A 60 -15.87 18.68 8.15
N ALA A 61 -14.79 18.11 7.60
CA ALA A 61 -14.57 18.08 6.16
C ALA A 61 -15.62 17.21 5.45
N LEU A 62 -15.98 16.05 6.02
CA LEU A 62 -17.06 15.19 5.52
C LEU A 62 -18.40 15.93 5.47
N ALA A 63 -18.77 16.62 6.56
CA ALA A 63 -20.00 17.38 6.63
C ALA A 63 -20.04 18.56 5.64
N ALA A 64 -18.86 19.08 5.26
CA ALA A 64 -18.71 20.14 4.26
C ALA A 64 -18.55 19.62 2.83
N GLU A 65 -18.39 18.30 2.63
CA GLU A 65 -18.08 17.67 1.34
C GLU A 65 -16.85 18.30 0.66
N THR A 66 -15.84 18.62 1.46
CA THR A 66 -14.58 19.23 1.00
C THR A 66 -13.41 18.36 1.45
N ARG A 67 -12.31 18.37 0.68
CA ARG A 67 -11.11 17.59 1.01
C ARG A 67 -10.63 17.81 2.44
N TYR A 68 -10.60 19.06 2.87
CA TYR A 68 -10.25 19.49 4.22
C TYR A 68 -10.90 20.85 4.53
N THR A 69 -10.88 21.25 5.79
CA THR A 69 -11.41 22.54 6.26
C THR A 69 -10.33 23.61 6.42
N ASP A 70 -9.25 23.33 7.15
CA ASP A 70 -8.15 24.28 7.35
C ASP A 70 -6.86 23.83 6.64
N ALA A 71 -6.49 22.55 6.77
CA ALA A 71 -5.29 21.98 6.13
C ALA A 71 -5.51 20.52 5.72
N ASP A 72 -4.76 20.03 4.73
CA ASP A 72 -4.84 18.62 4.34
C ASP A 72 -4.34 17.71 5.48
N LEU A 73 -5.23 16.88 6.05
CA LEU A 73 -4.91 15.95 7.14
C LEU A 73 -3.80 14.98 6.74
N ASN A 74 -3.82 14.47 5.50
CA ASN A 74 -2.80 13.56 4.99
C ASN A 74 -1.50 14.27 4.54
N ARG A 75 -1.36 15.54 4.91
CA ARG A 75 -0.10 16.32 4.86
C ARG A 75 0.28 16.88 6.23
N SER A 76 -0.50 16.56 7.26
CA SER A 76 -0.39 17.19 8.57
C SER A 76 0.24 16.30 9.63
N PHE A 77 0.64 15.06 9.34
CA PHE A 77 1.29 14.20 10.34
C PHE A 77 2.77 14.59 10.56
N PRO A 78 3.28 14.57 11.81
CA PRO A 78 2.62 14.14 13.06
C PRO A 78 1.68 15.20 13.70
N GLY A 79 1.67 16.41 13.16
CA GLY A 79 0.74 17.49 13.55
C GLY A 79 1.17 18.26 14.78
N ASP A 80 0.22 19.04 15.30
CA ASP A 80 0.42 19.93 16.44
C ASP A 80 -0.89 20.06 17.23
N ALA A 81 -0.91 19.52 18.45
CA ALA A 81 -2.09 19.52 19.32
C ALA A 81 -2.53 20.92 19.78
N ASP A 82 -1.62 21.90 19.73
CA ASP A 82 -1.89 23.30 20.09
C ASP A 82 -2.24 24.17 18.86
N SER A 83 -2.30 23.57 17.67
CA SER A 83 -2.62 24.28 16.42
C SER A 83 -4.05 24.85 16.44
N GLY A 84 -4.19 26.05 15.85
CA GLY A 84 -5.50 26.64 15.56
C GLY A 84 -6.19 26.06 14.33
N GLU A 85 -5.44 25.40 13.44
CA GLU A 85 -5.97 24.68 12.27
C GLU A 85 -6.45 23.28 12.68
N TYR A 86 -7.69 22.94 12.34
CA TYR A 86 -8.36 21.73 12.79
C TYR A 86 -7.59 20.45 12.47
N GLU A 87 -7.18 20.24 11.21
CA GLU A 87 -6.53 18.99 10.80
C GLU A 87 -5.15 18.80 11.42
N ARG A 88 -4.39 19.88 11.65
CA ARG A 88 -3.10 19.80 12.37
C ARG A 88 -3.28 19.38 13.82
N ALA A 89 -4.35 19.82 14.48
CA ALA A 89 -4.71 19.37 15.83
C ALA A 89 -5.36 17.97 15.85
N LEU A 90 -5.98 17.56 14.74
CA LEU A 90 -6.57 16.22 14.58
C LEU A 90 -5.51 15.13 14.38
N ALA A 91 -4.44 15.40 13.63
CA ALA A 91 -3.38 14.43 13.35
C ALA A 91 -2.82 13.72 14.61
N PRO A 92 -2.37 14.42 15.67
CA PRO A 92 -1.87 13.74 16.88
C PRO A 92 -2.97 13.00 17.65
N ARG A 93 -4.23 13.43 17.55
CA ARG A 93 -5.37 12.73 18.17
C ARG A 93 -5.65 11.41 17.47
N LEU A 94 -5.64 11.41 16.13
CA LEU A 94 -5.79 10.19 15.34
C LEU A 94 -4.61 9.24 15.58
N ALA A 95 -3.38 9.76 15.62
CA ALA A 95 -2.20 8.95 15.94
C ALA A 95 -2.32 8.24 17.30
N ALA A 96 -2.83 8.93 18.33
CA ALA A 96 -3.04 8.35 19.65
C ALA A 96 -4.09 7.23 19.65
N GLU A 97 -5.15 7.32 18.83
CA GLU A 97 -6.15 6.25 18.71
C GLU A 97 -5.62 5.00 18.00
N LEU A 98 -4.55 5.14 17.21
CA LEU A 98 -3.90 4.08 16.45
C LEU A 98 -2.68 3.48 17.17
N GLU A 99 -2.26 4.08 18.28
CA GLU A 99 -1.14 3.59 19.07
C GLU A 99 -1.41 2.17 19.59
N GLY A 100 -0.43 1.27 19.39
CA GLY A 100 -0.53 -0.13 19.83
C GLY A 100 -1.42 -1.02 18.95
N MET A 101 -1.86 -0.55 17.78
CA MET A 101 -2.48 -1.41 16.78
C MET A 101 -1.43 -2.26 16.07
N ASP A 102 -1.73 -3.54 15.86
CA ASP A 102 -0.92 -4.49 15.10
C ASP A 102 -0.93 -4.17 13.60
N ALA A 103 -2.03 -3.61 13.09
CA ALA A 103 -2.18 -3.19 11.70
C ALA A 103 -3.23 -2.08 11.54
N VAL A 104 -3.02 -1.20 10.57
CA VAL A 104 -3.97 -0.12 10.23
C VAL A 104 -4.23 -0.10 8.73
N LEU A 105 -5.51 -0.01 8.33
CA LEU A 105 -5.93 0.19 6.95
C LEU A 105 -6.59 1.56 6.80
N ALA A 106 -6.01 2.42 5.97
CA ALA A 106 -6.52 3.77 5.69
C ALA A 106 -7.22 3.81 4.33
N LEU A 107 -8.50 4.18 4.32
CA LEU A 107 -9.33 4.15 3.12
C LEU A 107 -9.28 5.50 2.39
N HIS A 108 -8.97 5.43 1.10
CA HIS A 108 -8.98 6.55 0.18
C HIS A 108 -9.76 6.22 -1.09
N THR A 109 -10.29 7.25 -1.73
CA THR A 109 -10.76 7.18 -3.11
C THR A 109 -10.14 8.30 -3.92
N SER A 110 -9.93 8.09 -5.21
CA SER A 110 -9.39 9.12 -6.07
C SER A 110 -10.33 9.39 -7.25
N HIS A 111 -10.14 10.55 -7.86
CA HIS A 111 -10.75 10.87 -9.16
C HIS A 111 -10.06 10.16 -10.33
N SER A 112 -8.91 9.55 -10.08
CA SER A 112 -8.21 8.69 -11.01
C SER A 112 -9.06 7.43 -11.26
N ALA A 113 -8.98 6.88 -12.46
CA ALA A 113 -9.61 5.61 -12.80
C ALA A 113 -8.57 4.47 -12.87
N PRO A 114 -7.98 4.02 -11.75
CA PRO A 114 -7.11 2.84 -11.73
C PRO A 114 -7.88 1.58 -11.29
N PRO A 115 -7.32 0.38 -11.50
CA PRO A 115 -7.65 -0.72 -10.59
C PRO A 115 -7.29 -0.28 -9.15
N ALA A 116 -8.02 -0.78 -8.15
CA ALA A 116 -7.69 -0.49 -6.77
C ALA A 116 -6.27 -0.98 -6.42
N PHE A 117 -5.57 -0.24 -5.57
CA PHE A 117 -4.19 -0.55 -5.18
C PHE A 117 -3.89 -0.08 -3.76
N ALA A 118 -2.88 -0.68 -3.15
CA ALA A 118 -2.42 -0.34 -1.80
C ALA A 118 -1.18 0.55 -1.85
N ILE A 119 -0.87 1.24 -0.75
CA ILE A 119 0.30 2.09 -0.57
C ILE A 119 0.89 1.80 0.80
N PHE A 120 2.21 1.60 0.88
CA PHE A 120 2.95 1.55 2.13
C PHE A 120 4.20 2.43 2.06
N SER A 121 4.71 2.81 3.22
CA SER A 121 5.96 3.56 3.35
C SER A 121 7.07 2.81 4.10
N ASP A 122 6.74 1.72 4.81
CA ASP A 122 7.72 0.82 5.43
C ASP A 122 7.25 -0.65 5.36
N LEU A 123 8.07 -1.53 4.79
CA LEU A 123 7.71 -2.94 4.61
C LEU A 123 8.04 -3.75 5.88
N THR A 124 7.06 -3.79 6.79
CA THR A 124 7.08 -4.66 7.99
C THR A 124 6.35 -5.98 7.75
N GLU A 125 6.49 -6.95 8.67
CA GLU A 125 5.72 -8.20 8.63
C GLU A 125 4.20 -7.98 8.60
N SER A 126 3.72 -7.00 9.37
CA SER A 126 2.30 -6.64 9.39
C SER A 126 1.86 -6.02 8.04
N VAL A 127 2.68 -5.12 7.48
CA VAL A 127 2.42 -4.52 6.16
C VAL A 127 2.43 -5.60 5.08
N ARG A 128 3.42 -6.50 5.07
CA ARG A 128 3.48 -7.66 4.17
C ARG A 128 2.19 -8.49 4.24
N ARG A 129 1.72 -8.79 5.45
CA ARG A 129 0.48 -9.53 5.67
C ARG A 129 -0.73 -8.79 5.10
N THR A 130 -0.81 -7.47 5.30
CA THR A 130 -1.88 -6.63 4.74
C THR A 130 -1.83 -6.60 3.21
N VAL A 131 -0.71 -6.21 2.60
CA VAL A 131 -0.63 -5.98 1.15
C VAL A 131 -0.76 -7.26 0.31
N THR A 132 -0.42 -8.42 0.88
CA THR A 132 -0.63 -9.73 0.24
C THR A 132 -2.00 -10.31 0.54
N GLY A 133 -2.69 -9.84 1.59
CA GLY A 133 -4.04 -10.27 1.98
C GLY A 133 -5.16 -9.44 1.34
N LEU A 134 -4.86 -8.24 0.85
CA LEU A 134 -5.80 -7.36 0.15
C LEU A 134 -6.05 -7.85 -1.29
N PRO A 135 -7.27 -7.67 -1.84
CA PRO A 135 -7.62 -8.07 -3.20
C PRO A 135 -7.13 -7.04 -4.24
N VAL A 136 -5.83 -6.73 -4.23
CA VAL A 136 -5.19 -5.77 -5.14
C VAL A 136 -4.01 -6.42 -5.86
N GLU A 137 -3.80 -6.06 -7.12
CA GLU A 137 -2.66 -6.58 -7.91
C GLU A 137 -1.36 -5.82 -7.65
N HIS A 138 -1.50 -4.56 -7.24
CA HIS A 138 -0.40 -3.61 -7.13
C HIS A 138 -0.37 -2.95 -5.76
N VAL A 139 0.85 -2.74 -5.29
CA VAL A 139 1.15 -1.97 -4.09
C VAL A 139 2.26 -0.97 -4.40
N VAL A 140 2.05 0.28 -4.00
CA VAL A 140 3.01 1.37 -4.18
C VAL A 140 3.88 1.49 -2.95
N ASP A 141 5.19 1.46 -3.16
CA ASP A 141 6.17 1.89 -2.16
C ASP A 141 6.32 3.42 -2.24
N ALA A 142 5.80 4.11 -1.23
CA ALA A 142 5.80 5.56 -1.11
C ALA A 142 6.90 6.10 -0.17
N SER A 143 7.82 5.24 0.29
CA SER A 143 8.90 5.61 1.21
C SER A 143 9.78 6.76 0.70
N GLY A 144 9.93 6.86 -0.62
CA GLY A 144 10.68 7.95 -1.29
C GLY A 144 9.85 9.20 -1.60
N LEU A 145 8.52 9.14 -1.47
CA LEU A 145 7.61 10.18 -1.95
C LEU A 145 7.14 11.14 -0.85
N ARG A 146 6.71 10.62 0.29
CA ARG A 146 6.03 11.40 1.33
C ARG A 146 6.47 10.96 2.72
N SER A 147 6.53 11.92 3.65
CA SER A 147 6.92 11.68 5.05
C SER A 147 5.92 12.26 6.07
N THR A 148 4.80 12.79 5.60
CA THR A 148 3.79 13.49 6.41
C THR A 148 2.39 12.89 6.22
N THR A 149 2.29 11.71 5.60
CA THR A 149 1.04 10.96 5.44
C THR A 149 0.82 10.05 6.65
N LEU A 150 -0.41 9.54 6.82
CA LEU A 150 -0.70 8.58 7.88
C LEU A 150 0.16 7.31 7.73
N ASP A 151 0.29 6.78 6.51
CA ASP A 151 1.04 5.55 6.22
C ASP A 151 2.57 5.68 6.39
N SER A 152 3.09 6.90 6.31
CA SER A 152 4.53 7.18 6.54
C SER A 152 4.88 7.48 7.99
N THR A 153 3.88 7.79 8.83
CA THR A 153 4.11 8.24 10.21
C THR A 153 3.60 7.26 11.27
N ILE A 154 2.58 6.46 10.96
CA ILE A 154 1.99 5.48 11.87
C ILE A 154 2.47 4.08 11.48
N PRO A 155 3.14 3.34 12.38
CA PRO A 155 3.60 1.98 12.09
C PRO A 155 2.49 1.06 11.59
N HIS A 156 2.84 0.12 10.73
CA HIS A 156 1.94 -0.93 10.23
C HIS A 156 0.71 -0.42 9.47
N THR A 157 0.76 0.83 9.00
CA THR A 157 -0.32 1.43 8.22
C THR A 157 -0.15 1.16 6.74
N VAL A 158 -1.23 0.71 6.11
CA VAL A 158 -1.37 0.62 4.66
C VAL A 158 -2.53 1.50 4.24
N SER A 159 -2.29 2.40 3.30
CA SER A 159 -3.37 3.14 2.62
C SER A 159 -3.88 2.33 1.44
N ILE A 160 -5.16 2.40 1.14
CA ILE A 160 -5.76 1.74 -0.03
C ILE A 160 -6.63 2.71 -0.79
N GLU A 161 -6.39 2.79 -2.10
CA GLU A 161 -7.22 3.50 -3.06
C GLU A 161 -8.31 2.53 -3.53
N VAL A 162 -9.51 2.64 -2.97
CA VAL A 162 -10.59 1.65 -3.17
C VAL A 162 -11.38 1.86 -4.45
N GLY A 163 -11.07 2.94 -5.20
CA GLY A 163 -11.63 3.21 -6.53
C GLY A 163 -12.06 4.65 -6.73
N GLN A 164 -12.92 4.85 -7.73
CA GLN A 164 -13.41 6.16 -8.14
C GLN A 164 -14.23 6.83 -7.04
N GLN A 165 -13.84 8.05 -6.67
CA GLN A 165 -14.54 8.89 -5.71
C GLN A 165 -16.00 9.11 -6.09
N GLY A 166 -16.90 8.96 -5.11
CA GLY A 166 -18.35 9.09 -5.28
C GLY A 166 -19.04 7.88 -5.91
N SER A 167 -18.33 6.80 -6.25
CA SER A 167 -18.92 5.59 -6.83
C SER A 167 -19.42 4.58 -5.79
N GLU A 168 -20.48 3.84 -6.13
CA GLU A 168 -20.93 2.68 -5.34
C GLU A 168 -19.95 1.49 -5.44
N ASP A 169 -19.23 1.39 -6.55
CA ASP A 169 -18.22 0.34 -6.76
C ASP A 169 -17.07 0.51 -5.75
N ALA A 170 -16.64 1.75 -5.48
CA ALA A 170 -15.64 2.03 -4.45
C ALA A 170 -16.09 1.60 -3.04
N VAL A 171 -17.37 1.79 -2.72
CA VAL A 171 -17.94 1.34 -1.43
C VAL A 171 -18.00 -0.19 -1.36
N THR A 172 -18.38 -0.84 -2.47
CA THR A 172 -18.49 -2.30 -2.55
C THR A 172 -17.12 -2.96 -2.44
N PHE A 173 -16.17 -2.54 -3.29
CA PHE A 173 -14.81 -3.05 -3.25
C PHE A 173 -14.11 -2.73 -1.93
N GLY A 174 -14.22 -1.50 -1.44
CA GLY A 174 -13.57 -1.09 -0.19
C GLY A 174 -14.10 -1.89 1.02
N HIS A 175 -15.38 -2.24 1.02
CA HIS A 175 -15.94 -3.15 2.03
C HIS A 175 -15.35 -4.56 1.95
N GLU A 176 -15.26 -5.14 0.75
CA GLU A 176 -14.61 -6.44 0.52
C GLU A 176 -13.13 -6.43 0.93
N ALA A 177 -12.41 -5.37 0.60
CA ALA A 177 -11.01 -5.17 0.99
C ALA A 177 -10.84 -5.06 2.51
N CYS A 178 -11.76 -4.38 3.20
CA CYS A 178 -11.76 -4.32 4.67
C CYS A 178 -11.98 -5.72 5.28
N LEU A 179 -12.93 -6.51 4.77
CA LEU A 179 -13.14 -7.87 5.25
C LEU A 179 -11.90 -8.75 5.00
N ALA A 180 -11.27 -8.62 3.84
CA ALA A 180 -10.01 -9.32 3.52
C ALA A 180 -8.89 -8.94 4.49
N PHE A 181 -8.72 -7.65 4.80
CA PHE A 181 -7.78 -7.17 5.81
C PHE A 181 -8.07 -7.76 7.20
N LEU A 182 -9.32 -7.73 7.65
CA LEU A 182 -9.71 -8.27 8.96
C LEU A 182 -9.44 -9.78 9.05
N ARG A 183 -9.75 -10.55 7.99
CA ARG A 183 -9.43 -11.99 7.92
C ARG A 183 -7.93 -12.24 7.87
N ALA A 184 -7.19 -11.46 7.08
CA ALA A 184 -5.75 -11.55 6.98
C ALA A 184 -5.09 -11.42 8.36
N HIS A 185 -5.66 -10.59 9.24
CA HIS A 185 -5.18 -10.42 10.61
C HIS A 185 -5.83 -11.33 11.66
N GLY A 186 -6.82 -12.14 11.28
CA GLY A 186 -7.55 -13.03 12.19
C GLY A 186 -8.53 -12.29 13.12
N ALA A 187 -8.92 -11.06 12.76
CA ALA A 187 -9.93 -10.29 13.45
C ALA A 187 -11.36 -10.78 13.15
N ILE A 188 -11.54 -11.46 12.01
CA ILE A 188 -12.74 -12.23 11.65
C ILE A 188 -12.29 -13.64 11.22
N ASP A 189 -13.08 -14.67 11.58
CA ASP A 189 -12.78 -16.10 11.36
C ASP A 189 -13.88 -16.86 10.58
N ASP A 190 -14.69 -16.13 9.81
CA ASP A 190 -15.80 -16.68 9.02
C ASP A 190 -15.33 -17.53 7.82
N GLU A 191 -14.19 -17.19 7.23
CA GLU A 191 -13.49 -17.99 6.23
C GLU A 191 -11.95 -17.81 6.32
N PRO A 192 -11.16 -18.76 5.77
CA PRO A 192 -9.70 -18.64 5.76
C PRO A 192 -9.23 -17.42 4.96
N PRO A 193 -8.19 -16.69 5.42
CA PRO A 193 -7.60 -15.60 4.65
C PRO A 193 -6.97 -16.12 3.35
N ARG A 194 -6.99 -15.28 2.33
CA ARG A 194 -6.29 -15.52 1.06
C ARG A 194 -5.08 -14.61 1.02
N PHE A 195 -3.94 -15.16 0.63
CA PHE A 195 -2.75 -14.39 0.36
C PHE A 195 -2.29 -14.63 -1.07
N SER A 196 -1.94 -13.56 -1.78
CA SER A 196 -1.37 -13.61 -3.12
C SER A 196 -0.08 -12.82 -3.17
N GLU A 197 0.76 -13.16 -4.15
CA GLU A 197 1.90 -12.33 -4.50
C GLU A 197 1.40 -11.00 -5.08
N THR A 198 1.95 -9.88 -4.59
CA THR A 198 1.51 -8.51 -4.96
C THR A 198 2.66 -7.76 -5.60
N THR A 199 2.43 -7.14 -6.77
CA THR A 199 3.46 -6.41 -7.51
C THR A 199 3.79 -5.09 -6.83
N VAL A 200 5.07 -4.82 -6.61
CA VAL A 200 5.56 -3.57 -6.01
C VAL A 200 5.93 -2.57 -7.08
N VAL A 201 5.40 -1.37 -6.95
CA VAL A 201 5.74 -0.21 -7.77
C VAL A 201 6.35 0.85 -6.88
N ALA A 202 7.63 1.15 -7.03
CA ALA A 202 8.25 2.26 -6.33
C ALA A 202 7.81 3.57 -6.98
N GLY A 203 7.23 4.48 -6.20
CA GLY A 203 6.92 5.83 -6.66
C GLY A 203 8.19 6.70 -6.73
N ASP A 204 8.28 7.55 -7.73
CA ASP A 204 9.47 8.35 -8.05
C ASP A 204 9.22 9.85 -7.87
N GLU A 205 8.49 10.46 -8.79
CA GLU A 205 8.21 11.90 -8.79
C GLU A 205 6.78 12.23 -9.20
N GLU A 206 6.29 13.39 -8.75
CA GLU A 206 5.03 13.97 -9.23
C GLU A 206 5.20 14.56 -10.62
N VAL A 207 4.18 14.40 -11.46
CA VAL A 207 4.16 14.93 -12.83
C VAL A 207 3.32 16.21 -12.86
N PRO A 208 3.93 17.41 -12.97
CA PRO A 208 3.22 18.67 -12.81
C PRO A 208 2.21 18.96 -13.93
N LYS A 209 1.09 19.58 -13.59
CA LYS A 209 0.18 20.24 -14.53
C LYS A 209 0.56 21.70 -14.70
N GLY A 210 0.25 22.23 -15.87
CA GLY A 210 0.19 23.65 -16.14
C GLY A 210 -1.24 24.16 -15.97
N GLY A 211 -1.56 25.24 -16.69
CA GLY A 211 -2.89 25.85 -16.68
C GLY A 211 -3.75 25.49 -17.89
N GLY A 212 -3.35 24.50 -18.68
CA GLY A 212 -4.03 24.11 -19.93
C GLY A 212 -5.09 23.02 -19.75
N GLU A 213 -5.68 22.57 -20.85
CA GLU A 213 -6.57 21.40 -20.85
C GLU A 213 -5.76 20.10 -20.64
N PRO A 214 -5.93 19.39 -19.52
CA PRO A 214 -5.11 18.23 -19.19
C PRO A 214 -5.52 17.00 -20.01
N ARG A 215 -4.52 16.26 -20.50
CA ARG A 215 -4.68 14.99 -21.22
C ARG A 215 -3.73 13.94 -20.67
N VAL A 216 -4.24 12.74 -20.42
CA VAL A 216 -3.45 11.57 -19.98
C VAL A 216 -3.59 10.46 -21.02
N HIS A 217 -2.48 9.88 -21.46
CA HIS A 217 -2.45 8.92 -22.57
C HIS A 217 -2.28 7.46 -22.15
N TYR A 218 -1.96 7.21 -20.88
CA TYR A 218 -1.67 5.87 -20.35
C TYR A 218 -2.48 5.58 -19.08
N ALA A 219 -2.93 4.34 -18.94
CA ALA A 219 -3.63 3.89 -17.75
C ALA A 219 -2.66 3.69 -16.57
N ASN A 220 -3.18 3.79 -15.35
CA ASN A 220 -2.38 3.51 -14.15
C ASN A 220 -1.76 2.11 -14.20
N PHE A 221 -0.48 2.02 -13.86
CA PHE A 221 0.34 0.82 -13.88
C PHE A 221 0.63 0.23 -15.27
N GLU A 222 0.21 0.90 -16.35
CA GLU A 222 0.60 0.57 -17.72
C GLU A 222 2.01 1.08 -18.01
N GLU A 223 2.89 0.23 -18.55
CA GLU A 223 4.24 0.64 -18.94
C GLU A 223 4.19 1.61 -20.13
N ILE A 224 4.84 2.76 -19.96
CA ILE A 224 4.95 3.81 -20.97
C ILE A 224 6.23 3.55 -21.78
N PRO A 225 6.14 3.35 -23.11
CA PRO A 225 7.32 3.16 -23.94
C PRO A 225 8.25 4.37 -23.90
N GLU A 226 9.57 4.12 -23.95
CA GLU A 226 10.56 5.18 -24.05
C GLU A 226 10.28 6.07 -25.26
N GLY A 227 10.25 7.38 -25.01
CA GLY A 227 9.94 8.39 -26.00
C GLY A 227 8.46 8.64 -26.22
N GLU A 228 7.52 8.00 -25.53
CA GLU A 228 6.08 8.30 -25.62
C GLU A 228 5.64 9.41 -24.64
N VAL A 229 4.53 10.08 -24.95
CA VAL A 229 3.96 11.15 -24.09
C VAL A 229 3.06 10.52 -23.04
N PHE A 230 3.41 10.67 -21.77
CA PHE A 230 2.56 10.25 -20.66
C PHE A 230 1.32 11.14 -20.56
N ALA A 231 1.56 12.45 -20.40
CA ALA A 231 0.54 13.44 -20.13
C ALA A 231 0.96 14.80 -20.69
N GLU A 232 -0.01 15.61 -21.04
CA GLU A 232 0.23 16.95 -21.58
C GLU A 232 -0.94 17.89 -21.29
N ASP A 233 -0.65 19.18 -21.31
CA ASP A 233 -1.63 20.25 -21.46
C ASP A 233 -1.08 21.32 -22.42
N ASP A 234 -1.73 22.47 -22.48
CA ASP A 234 -1.31 23.58 -23.34
C ASP A 234 0.05 24.21 -22.95
N VAL A 235 0.62 23.83 -21.79
CA VAL A 235 1.85 24.40 -21.22
C VAL A 235 2.98 23.37 -21.19
N TYR A 236 2.70 22.14 -20.76
CA TYR A 236 3.67 21.07 -20.56
C TYR A 236 3.33 19.85 -21.41
N THR A 237 4.37 19.19 -21.92
CA THR A 237 4.28 17.85 -22.52
C THR A 237 5.31 16.97 -21.82
N HIS A 238 4.82 15.98 -21.07
CA HIS A 238 5.66 15.06 -20.31
C HIS A 238 5.94 13.81 -21.13
N ARG A 239 7.15 13.73 -21.67
CA ARG A 239 7.63 12.57 -22.43
C ARG A 239 8.49 11.70 -21.54
N VAL A 240 8.28 10.39 -21.59
CA VAL A 240 9.09 9.43 -20.85
C VAL A 240 10.43 9.26 -21.55
N GLU A 241 11.53 9.50 -20.84
CA GLU A 241 12.89 9.43 -21.38
C GLU A 241 13.60 8.10 -21.08
N GLU A 242 13.01 7.26 -20.23
CA GLU A 242 13.61 6.01 -19.77
C GLU A 242 12.59 4.87 -19.81
N PRO A 243 13.00 3.62 -20.10
CA PRO A 243 12.08 2.47 -20.11
C PRO A 243 11.59 2.11 -18.70
N GLY A 244 10.50 1.35 -18.60
CA GLY A 244 9.99 0.80 -17.33
C GLY A 244 9.24 1.80 -16.44
N VAL A 245 8.89 2.98 -16.96
CA VAL A 245 8.06 3.97 -16.26
C VAL A 245 6.60 3.56 -16.36
N VAL A 246 5.90 3.57 -15.23
CA VAL A 246 4.45 3.39 -15.13
C VAL A 246 3.84 4.61 -14.43
N PRO A 247 2.61 5.01 -14.78
CA PRO A 247 1.93 6.08 -14.10
C PRO A 247 1.15 5.56 -12.89
N ILE A 248 1.09 6.38 -11.83
CA ILE A 248 0.38 6.11 -10.57
C ILE A 248 -0.54 7.29 -10.30
N LEU A 249 -1.76 7.02 -9.85
CA LEU A 249 -2.80 8.03 -9.59
C LEU A 249 -3.05 8.99 -10.76
N ALA A 250 -2.78 8.56 -11.98
CA ALA A 250 -2.94 9.36 -13.19
C ALA A 250 -4.41 9.74 -13.42
N SER A 251 -4.67 11.04 -13.55
CA SER A 251 -5.99 11.59 -13.83
C SER A 251 -5.90 12.99 -14.46
N GLU A 252 -6.73 13.22 -15.46
CA GLU A 252 -6.93 14.54 -16.06
C GLU A 252 -7.55 15.52 -15.04
N GLN A 253 -8.49 15.04 -14.21
CA GLN A 253 -9.31 15.90 -13.35
C GLN A 253 -9.09 15.66 -11.84
N GLY A 254 -8.17 14.78 -11.46
CA GLY A 254 -8.05 14.38 -10.06
C GLY A 254 -7.30 15.35 -9.15
N TYR A 255 -6.10 15.75 -9.52
CA TYR A 255 -5.34 16.78 -8.82
C TYR A 255 -5.25 18.04 -9.66
N GLU A 256 -5.33 19.20 -9.02
CA GLU A 256 -5.21 20.49 -9.72
C GLU A 256 -3.80 20.71 -10.26
N GLU A 257 -2.78 20.34 -9.49
CA GLU A 257 -1.38 20.68 -9.78
C GLU A 257 -0.57 19.56 -10.43
N ILE A 258 -1.09 18.32 -10.47
CA ILE A 258 -0.35 17.16 -10.99
C ILE A 258 -1.24 16.25 -11.85
N PHE A 259 -0.65 15.63 -12.87
CA PHE A 259 -1.27 14.56 -13.65
C PHE A 259 -1.33 13.25 -12.88
N GLY A 260 -0.36 13.02 -12.01
CA GLY A 260 -0.16 11.79 -11.24
C GLY A 260 1.30 11.72 -10.79
N MET A 261 1.80 10.52 -10.59
CA MET A 261 3.20 10.27 -10.28
C MET A 261 3.78 9.24 -11.24
N TYR A 262 5.08 9.36 -11.52
CA TYR A 262 5.83 8.27 -12.12
C TYR A 262 6.20 7.24 -11.07
N GLY A 263 6.31 5.99 -11.51
CA GLY A 263 6.87 4.90 -10.72
C GLY A 263 7.46 3.81 -11.58
N ARG A 264 8.03 2.80 -10.94
CA ARG A 264 8.67 1.66 -11.59
C ARG A 264 8.38 0.37 -10.85
N VAL A 265 8.10 -0.69 -11.59
CA VAL A 265 7.95 -2.03 -11.01
C VAL A 265 9.31 -2.50 -10.50
N THR A 266 9.43 -2.72 -9.18
CA THR A 266 10.68 -3.15 -8.54
C THR A 266 10.70 -4.64 -8.22
N GLY A 267 9.54 -5.28 -8.19
CA GLY A 267 9.45 -6.69 -7.85
C GLY A 267 8.08 -7.08 -7.30
N VAL A 268 8.07 -8.03 -6.38
CA VAL A 268 6.87 -8.58 -5.76
C VAL A 268 7.06 -8.79 -4.26
N VAL A 269 6.01 -8.56 -3.48
CA VAL A 269 5.93 -9.04 -2.09
C VAL A 269 5.23 -10.39 -2.10
N ARG A 270 5.86 -11.39 -1.48
CA ARG A 270 5.31 -12.75 -1.35
C ARG A 270 4.51 -12.90 -0.06
N PRO A 271 3.52 -13.82 -0.04
CA PRO A 271 2.77 -14.17 1.17
C PRO A 271 3.65 -14.50 2.38
N PRO A 272 3.15 -14.34 3.63
CA PRO A 272 3.94 -14.59 4.84
C PRO A 272 4.61 -15.97 4.91
N ASP A 273 3.96 -17.01 4.37
CA ASP A 273 4.47 -18.39 4.36
C ASP A 273 5.43 -18.69 3.21
N ALA A 274 5.73 -17.71 2.35
CA ALA A 274 6.46 -17.86 1.09
C ALA A 274 7.82 -17.14 1.08
N GLY A 275 8.52 -17.14 2.21
CA GLY A 275 9.89 -16.63 2.38
C GLY A 275 10.02 -15.50 3.40
N ASP A 276 11.16 -14.82 3.39
CA ASP A 276 11.43 -13.67 4.26
C ASP A 276 10.64 -12.42 3.82
N CYS A 277 10.41 -11.50 4.74
CA CYS A 277 9.79 -10.20 4.45
C CYS A 277 10.77 -9.30 3.68
N ARG A 278 10.59 -9.25 2.36
CA ARG A 278 11.33 -8.38 1.43
C ARG A 278 10.59 -8.29 0.10
N VAL A 279 11.02 -7.34 -0.74
CA VAL A 279 10.66 -7.31 -2.15
C VAL A 279 11.57 -8.28 -2.91
N TYR A 280 10.97 -9.19 -3.68
CA TYR A 280 11.66 -10.15 -4.54
C TYR A 280 11.69 -9.60 -5.96
N PRO A 281 12.83 -9.71 -6.68
CA PRO A 281 12.86 -9.39 -8.11
C PRO A 281 11.78 -10.20 -8.86
N ARG A 282 11.15 -9.58 -9.85
CA ARG A 282 10.22 -10.29 -10.74
C ARG A 282 11.05 -11.22 -11.63
N ASP A 283 10.76 -12.53 -11.63
CA ASP A 283 11.47 -13.49 -12.47
C ASP A 283 11.27 -13.09 -13.95
N GLY A 284 12.31 -12.51 -14.55
CA GLY A 284 12.21 -11.81 -15.85
C GLY A 284 13.51 -11.35 -16.50
N SER A 285 14.68 -11.51 -15.87
CA SER A 285 15.97 -11.51 -16.57
C SER A 285 16.51 -12.93 -16.56
N GLY A 286 16.31 -13.65 -17.67
CA GLY A 286 16.84 -14.99 -17.83
C GLY A 286 18.37 -15.00 -17.83
N GLU A 287 18.96 -15.29 -16.67
CA GLU A 287 20.20 -16.05 -16.55
C GLU A 287 20.00 -17.03 -15.39
N GLY A 288 19.98 -18.33 -15.71
CA GLY A 288 19.61 -19.37 -14.78
C GLY A 288 20.61 -19.51 -13.63
N GLU A 289 20.13 -19.36 -12.41
CA GLU A 289 20.76 -20.02 -11.27
C GLU A 289 20.46 -21.52 -11.35
N SER A 290 21.44 -22.24 -11.90
CA SER A 290 21.52 -23.68 -11.74
C SER A 290 21.97 -23.98 -10.30
N ASP A 291 21.03 -24.41 -9.47
CA ASP A 291 21.33 -25.12 -8.22
C ASP A 291 21.90 -26.50 -8.57
N ALA A 292 23.22 -26.55 -8.77
CA ALA A 292 23.96 -27.81 -8.81
C ALA A 292 24.42 -28.16 -7.37
N PRO A 293 24.09 -29.35 -6.85
CA PRO A 293 24.56 -29.75 -5.53
C PRO A 293 26.06 -30.02 -5.56
N ALA A 294 26.74 -29.59 -4.49
CA ALA A 294 28.16 -29.82 -4.27
C ALA A 294 28.53 -31.30 -4.45
N GLY A 295 29.33 -31.57 -5.50
CA GLY A 295 29.94 -32.86 -5.74
C GLY A 295 30.85 -33.25 -4.59
N THR A 296 30.59 -34.42 -4.01
CA THR A 296 31.50 -35.08 -3.08
C THR A 296 32.60 -35.77 -3.87
N ASP A 297 33.81 -35.35 -3.58
CA ASP A 297 35.06 -35.89 -4.08
C ASP A 297 35.23 -37.34 -3.60
N SER A 298 35.36 -38.28 -4.54
CA SER A 298 35.94 -39.60 -4.23
C SER A 298 36.82 -40.07 -5.38
N SER A 299 38.09 -40.14 -5.03
CA SER A 299 39.24 -40.71 -5.73
C SER A 299 38.96 -42.04 -6.43
N SER A 300 39.49 -42.19 -7.64
CA SER A 300 40.61 -43.12 -7.95
C SER A 300 40.73 -43.29 -9.46
N ASP A 301 41.78 -42.73 -10.07
CA ASP A 301 42.23 -43.15 -11.39
C ASP A 301 43.74 -43.36 -11.34
N GLU A 302 44.12 -44.63 -11.28
CA GLU A 302 45.46 -45.13 -11.50
C GLU A 302 45.94 -44.73 -12.90
N ARG A 303 47.03 -43.99 -12.99
CA ARG A 303 47.81 -43.86 -14.23
C ARG A 303 49.22 -44.40 -14.02
N ASN A 304 49.39 -45.55 -14.65
CA ASN A 304 50.59 -46.19 -15.17
C ASN A 304 51.69 -45.19 -15.61
N GLU A 305 52.88 -45.28 -15.00
CA GLU A 305 54.13 -44.70 -15.52
C GLU A 305 55.12 -45.82 -15.87
N PRO A 306 55.81 -45.77 -17.03
CA PRO A 306 56.81 -46.77 -17.40
C PRO A 306 58.24 -46.35 -17.03
N GLU A 307 58.98 -47.36 -16.55
CA GLU A 307 60.41 -47.67 -16.64
C GLU A 307 61.47 -46.54 -16.63
N GLN A 308 62.32 -46.63 -15.58
CA GLN A 308 63.62 -45.98 -15.46
C GLN A 308 64.69 -46.64 -16.36
N PRO A 309 65.76 -45.92 -16.74
CA PRO A 309 67.01 -46.54 -17.13
C PRO A 309 67.97 -46.67 -15.92
N GLU A 310 68.67 -47.81 -15.90
CA GLU A 310 69.77 -48.18 -15.01
C GLU A 310 70.94 -47.16 -15.05
N ASN A 311 71.65 -46.90 -13.95
CA ASN A 311 72.77 -47.72 -13.45
C ASN A 311 73.78 -46.91 -12.58
N SER A 312 74.44 -47.63 -11.65
CA SER A 312 75.73 -47.35 -10.96
C SER A 312 75.72 -46.24 -9.88
N GLU A 313 76.24 -46.39 -8.66
CA GLU A 313 77.28 -47.25 -8.04
C GLU A 313 76.87 -47.72 -6.64
#